data_AF-A0AAD4YP47-F1
#
_entry.id   AF-A0AAD4YP47-F1
#
_cell.length_a   1.000
_cell.length_b   1.000
_cell.length_c   1.000
_cell.angle_alpha   90.00
_cell.angle_beta   90.00
_cell.angle_gamma   90.00
#
_symmetry.space_group_name_H-M   'P 1'
#
loop_
_entity.id
_entity.type
_entity.pdbx_description
1 polymer ?
#
loop_
_entity_poly.entity_id
_entity_poly.type
_entity_poly.pdbx_seq_one_letter_code
_entity_poly.pdbx_strand_id
1 'polypeptide(L)'
;MCLSPSWCVLCKENAENIDHLFIHCSYSLKLWWRMLGALGVEWVIPKGCFELLSINLRISGKGKRAGILRDCLFHAIFWNIWMERNRRIFQGHTGVRVEELWDRIKFWASLWASVSGQFKDYHYSTIMRDMMAVLR
;
A
#
# COMPACT_ATOMS: atom_id res chain seq x y z
N MET A 1 -27.04 -13.56 -8.98
CA MET A 1 -26.20 -13.13 -7.84
C MET A 1 -25.20 -12.12 -8.37
N CYS A 2 -25.22 -10.87 -7.89
CA CYS A 2 -24.16 -9.92 -8.25
C CYS A 2 -22.88 -10.34 -7.51
N LEU A 3 -21.80 -10.59 -8.25
CA LEU A 3 -20.48 -11.01 -7.71
C LEU A 3 -19.80 -9.91 -6.87
N SER A 4 -20.43 -8.75 -6.73
CA SER A 4 -19.92 -7.55 -6.08
C SER A 4 -21.09 -6.80 -5.44
N PRO A 5 -21.00 -6.41 -4.16
CA PRO A 5 -21.94 -5.45 -3.59
C PRO A 5 -21.87 -4.12 -4.34
N SER A 6 -22.97 -3.36 -4.38
CA SER A 6 -23.01 -1.99 -4.93
C SER A 6 -22.31 -0.97 -4.04
N TRP A 7 -21.88 -1.39 -2.84
CA TRP A 7 -21.25 -0.58 -1.81
C TRP A 7 -19.86 -1.15 -1.48
N CYS A 8 -18.94 -0.29 -1.03
CA CYS A 8 -17.56 -0.67 -0.74
C CYS A 8 -17.47 -1.50 0.55
N VAL A 9 -17.02 -2.75 0.41
CA VAL A 9 -16.90 -3.70 1.53
C VAL A 9 -15.86 -3.32 2.58
N LEU A 10 -15.00 -2.36 2.26
CA LEU A 10 -13.96 -1.88 3.16
C LEU A 10 -14.49 -0.83 4.14
N CYS A 11 -15.14 0.24 3.64
CA CYS A 11 -15.67 1.33 4.47
C CYS A 11 -17.14 1.16 4.86
N LYS A 12 -17.94 0.38 4.12
CA LYS A 12 -19.38 0.20 4.34
C LYS A 12 -20.23 1.48 4.19
N GLU A 13 -19.69 2.54 3.60
CA GLU A 13 -20.31 3.87 3.57
C GLU A 13 -20.66 4.37 2.16
N ASN A 14 -19.81 4.09 1.17
CA ASN A 14 -19.90 4.65 -0.18
C ASN A 14 -20.02 3.56 -1.25
N ALA A 15 -20.44 3.94 -2.45
CA ALA A 15 -20.40 3.06 -3.62
C ALA A 15 -18.95 2.65 -3.96
N GLU A 16 -18.77 1.40 -4.37
CA GLU A 16 -17.45 0.92 -4.81
C GLU A 16 -17.19 1.33 -6.27
N ASN A 17 -16.04 1.95 -6.51
CA ASN A 17 -15.41 2.08 -7.82
C ASN A 17 -13.89 1.99 -7.63
N ILE A 18 -13.11 1.97 -8.72
CA ILE A 18 -11.65 1.77 -8.65
C ILE A 18 -10.97 2.85 -7.81
N ASP A 19 -11.29 4.13 -8.06
CA ASP A 19 -10.67 5.25 -7.35
C ASP A 19 -11.09 5.29 -5.88
N HIS A 20 -12.35 4.98 -5.58
CA HIS A 20 -12.80 4.83 -4.21
C HIS A 20 -12.06 3.68 -3.52
N LEU A 21 -12.09 2.48 -4.09
CA LEU A 21 -11.51 1.28 -3.47
C LEU A 21 -10.04 1.48 -3.10
N PHE A 22 -9.25 2.04 -4.01
CA PHE A 22 -7.81 2.13 -3.80
C PHE A 22 -7.34 3.43 -3.18
N ILE A 23 -8.08 4.54 -3.30
CA ILE A 23 -7.62 5.86 -2.86
C ILE A 23 -8.58 6.47 -1.84
N HIS A 24 -9.82 6.72 -2.24
CA HIS A 24 -10.74 7.59 -1.47
C HIS A 24 -11.51 6.88 -0.36
N CYS A 25 -11.47 5.55 -0.32
CA CYS A 25 -12.05 4.76 0.75
C CYS A 25 -11.38 5.12 2.07
N SER A 26 -12.15 5.44 3.11
CA SER A 26 -11.63 5.82 4.43
C SER A 26 -10.71 4.76 5.05
N TYR A 27 -10.88 3.49 4.68
CA TYR A 27 -9.99 2.40 5.07
C TYR A 27 -8.66 2.43 4.29
N SER A 28 -8.72 2.53 2.96
CA SER A 28 -7.56 2.57 2.06
C SER A 28 -6.73 3.83 2.25
N LEU A 29 -7.39 4.97 2.44
CA LEU A 29 -6.74 6.26 2.64
C LEU A 29 -5.82 6.26 3.86
N LYS A 30 -6.23 5.60 4.96
CA LYS A 30 -5.38 5.44 6.15
C LYS A 30 -4.10 4.66 5.87
N LEU A 31 -4.09 3.73 4.91
CA LEU A 31 -2.88 3.00 4.51
C LEU A 31 -1.90 3.92 3.77
N TRP A 32 -2.41 4.78 2.89
CA TRP A 32 -1.60 5.79 2.22
C TRP A 32 -0.98 6.76 3.23
N TRP A 33 -1.76 7.27 4.19
CA TRP A 33 -1.22 8.12 5.26
C TRP A 33 -0.12 7.44 6.07
N ARG A 34 -0.27 6.14 6.37
CA ARG A 34 0.77 5.35 7.05
C ARG A 34 2.04 5.23 6.20
N MET A 35 1.91 4.98 4.90
CA MET A 35 3.05 4.93 3.99
C MET A 35 3.79 6.26 3.92
N LEU A 36 3.06 7.37 3.75
CA LEU A 36 3.64 8.71 3.71
C LEU A 36 4.37 9.06 5.00
N GLY A 37 3.73 8.80 6.15
CA GLY A 37 4.34 9.00 7.46
C GLY A 37 5.60 8.17 7.66
N ALA A 38 5.60 6.91 7.20
CA ALA A 38 6.78 6.04 7.26
C ALA A 38 7.94 6.53 6.37
N LEU A 39 7.63 7.19 5.25
CA LEU A 39 8.61 7.72 4.32
C LEU A 39 9.00 9.18 4.63
N GLY A 40 8.30 9.85 5.55
CA GLY A 40 8.50 11.26 5.86
C GLY A 40 8.19 12.19 4.68
N VAL A 41 7.21 11.83 3.85
CA VAL A 41 6.84 12.59 2.64
C VAL A 41 5.43 13.16 2.77
N GLU A 42 5.28 14.44 2.45
CA GLU A 42 3.97 15.07 2.31
C GLU A 42 3.40 14.81 0.92
N TRP A 43 2.08 14.62 0.84
CA TRP A 43 1.42 14.28 -0.41
C TRP A 43 -0.03 14.77 -0.46
N VAL A 44 -0.45 15.12 -1.67
CA VAL A 44 -1.84 15.46 -2.01
C VAL A 44 -2.50 14.23 -2.62
N ILE A 45 -3.65 13.82 -2.08
CA ILE A 45 -4.42 12.69 -2.59
C ILE A 45 -4.87 13.00 -4.03
N PRO A 46 -4.49 12.19 -5.03
CA PRO A 46 -4.86 12.39 -6.42
C PRO A 46 -6.32 12.03 -6.64
N LYS A 47 -6.90 12.53 -7.73
CA LYS A 47 -8.31 12.26 -8.05
C LYS A 47 -8.56 10.81 -8.41
N GLY A 48 -7.57 10.12 -8.98
CA GLY A 48 -7.72 8.72 -9.37
C GLY A 48 -6.43 7.94 -9.48
N CYS A 49 -6.56 6.63 -9.69
CA CYS A 49 -5.46 5.66 -9.72
C CYS A 49 -4.46 5.92 -10.85
N PHE A 50 -4.92 6.44 -11.98
CA PHE A 50 -4.02 6.77 -13.08
C PHE A 50 -3.08 7.94 -12.72
N GLU A 51 -3.63 8.98 -12.10
CA GLU A 51 -2.85 10.12 -11.62
C GLU A 51 -1.88 9.67 -10.52
N LEU A 52 -2.36 8.84 -9.57
CA LEU A 52 -1.53 8.23 -8.53
C LEU A 52 -0.29 7.53 -9.08
N LEU A 53 -0.47 6.67 -10.08
CA LEU A 53 0.63 5.90 -10.70
C LEU A 53 1.55 6.77 -11.55
N SER A 54 1.08 7.93 -12.00
CA SER A 54 1.86 8.91 -12.77
C SER A 54 2.68 9.84 -11.90
N ILE A 55 2.41 9.90 -10.59
CA ILE A 55 3.14 10.77 -9.67
C ILE A 55 4.55 10.24 -9.45
N ASN A 56 5.54 11.03 -9.85
CA ASN A 56 6.92 10.81 -9.46
C ASN A 56 7.13 11.33 -8.03
N LEU A 57 6.68 10.54 -7.05
CA LEU A 57 6.87 10.81 -5.63
C LEU A 57 8.37 10.71 -5.33
N ARG A 58 9.07 11.83 -5.42
CA ARG A 58 10.51 11.92 -5.15
C ARG A 58 10.71 11.84 -3.64
N ILE A 59 11.15 10.70 -3.16
CA ILE A 59 11.75 10.60 -1.83
C ILE A 59 13.13 11.27 -1.95
N SER A 60 13.22 12.56 -1.60
CA SER A 60 14.42 13.36 -1.76
C SER A 60 15.67 12.67 -1.19
N GLY A 61 16.75 12.63 -1.99
CA GLY A 61 18.11 12.36 -1.50
C GLY A 61 18.54 10.90 -1.30
N LYS A 62 17.75 9.88 -1.69
CA LYS A 62 17.98 8.47 -1.28
C LYS A 62 18.25 7.44 -2.40
N GLY A 63 18.57 7.93 -3.60
CA GLY A 63 19.05 7.08 -4.71
C GLY A 63 18.09 5.98 -5.19
N LYS A 64 18.63 4.97 -5.88
CA LYS A 64 17.85 3.90 -6.54
C LYS A 64 17.06 3.02 -5.55
N ARG A 65 17.59 2.81 -4.34
CA ARG A 65 16.93 2.02 -3.27
C ARG A 65 15.60 2.63 -2.86
N ALA A 66 15.52 3.96 -2.74
CA ALA A 66 14.29 4.63 -2.34
C ALA A 66 13.18 4.50 -3.40
N GLY A 67 13.53 4.60 -4.68
CA GLY A 67 12.60 4.34 -5.78
C GLY A 67 12.04 2.92 -5.73
N ILE A 68 12.90 1.92 -5.57
CA ILE A 68 12.48 0.52 -5.47
C ILE A 68 11.56 0.29 -4.27
N LEU A 69 11.94 0.77 -3.08
CA LEU A 69 11.12 0.57 -1.88
C LEU A 69 9.75 1.26 -2.00
N ARG A 70 9.72 2.48 -2.55
CA ARG A 70 8.48 3.19 -2.86
C ARG A 70 7.60 2.37 -3.80
N ASP A 71 8.16 1.89 -4.90
CA ASP A 71 7.40 1.14 -5.89
C ASP A 71 6.86 -0.18 -5.29
N CYS A 72 7.67 -0.88 -4.49
CA CYS A 72 7.23 -2.05 -3.73
C CYS A 72 6.11 -1.72 -2.75
N LEU A 73 6.16 -0.60 -2.03
CA LEU A 73 5.11 -0.15 -1.12
C LEU A 73 3.81 0.15 -1.85
N PHE A 74 3.87 0.88 -2.97
CA PHE A 74 2.70 1.16 -3.81
C PHE A 74 2.03 -0.14 -4.25
N HIS A 75 2.78 -1.05 -4.87
CA HIS A 75 2.25 -2.33 -5.32
C HIS A 75 1.69 -3.15 -4.15
N ALA A 76 2.35 -3.12 -2.99
CA ALA A 76 1.90 -3.87 -1.83
C ALA A 76 0.58 -3.32 -1.27
N ILE A 77 0.38 -2.00 -1.28
CA ILE A 77 -0.89 -1.37 -0.90
C ILE A 77 -2.01 -1.80 -1.85
N PHE A 78 -1.84 -1.65 -3.16
CA PHE A 78 -2.82 -2.07 -4.15
C PHE A 78 -3.18 -3.55 -3.99
N TRP A 79 -2.15 -4.41 -3.91
CA TRP A 79 -2.33 -5.85 -3.75
C TRP A 79 -3.10 -6.20 -2.47
N ASN A 80 -2.71 -5.65 -1.31
CA ASN A 80 -3.33 -6.00 -0.04
C ASN A 80 -4.75 -5.43 0.10
N ILE A 81 -5.06 -4.26 -0.46
CA ILE A 81 -6.42 -3.73 -0.56
C ILE A 81 -7.30 -4.68 -1.38
N TRP A 82 -6.82 -5.08 -2.55
CA TRP A 82 -7.55 -5.98 -3.44
C TRP A 82 -7.80 -7.35 -2.78
N MET A 83 -6.77 -7.93 -2.17
CA MET A 83 -6.87 -9.19 -1.45
C MET A 83 -7.83 -9.11 -0.26
N GLU A 84 -7.76 -8.04 0.53
CA GLU A 84 -8.67 -7.81 1.65
C GLU A 84 -10.13 -7.72 1.17
N ARG A 85 -10.39 -6.94 0.12
CA ARG A 85 -11.71 -6.80 -0.49
C ARG A 85 -12.26 -8.15 -0.97
N ASN A 86 -11.45 -8.94 -1.68
CA ASN A 86 -11.87 -10.24 -2.18
C ASN A 86 -12.14 -11.26 -1.05
N ARG A 87 -11.32 -11.27 0.01
CA ARG A 87 -11.57 -12.15 1.16
C ARG A 87 -12.90 -11.83 1.84
N ARG A 88 -13.22 -10.54 2.01
CA ARG A 88 -14.49 -10.12 2.60
C ARG A 88 -15.71 -10.55 1.79
N ILE A 89 -15.60 -10.57 0.46
CA ILE A 89 -16.70 -10.96 -0.44
C ILE A 89 -16.84 -12.47 -0.58
N PHE A 90 -15.72 -13.17 -0.77
CA PHE A 90 -15.75 -14.58 -1.21
C PHE A 90 -15.46 -15.61 -0.10
N GLN A 91 -14.97 -15.18 1.06
CA GLN A 91 -14.49 -16.10 2.10
C GLN A 91 -15.16 -15.90 3.47
N GLY A 92 -16.20 -15.07 3.55
CA GLY A 92 -16.83 -14.72 4.83
C GLY A 92 -15.87 -14.04 5.82
N HIS A 93 -14.75 -13.50 5.32
CA HIS A 93 -13.77 -12.83 6.15
C HIS A 93 -14.36 -11.55 6.73
N THR A 94 -14.37 -11.41 8.05
CA THR A 94 -14.89 -10.21 8.73
C THR A 94 -14.05 -8.97 8.46
N GLY A 95 -12.82 -9.17 8.00
CA GLY A 95 -11.86 -8.13 7.69
C GLY A 95 -10.94 -7.82 8.86
N VAL A 96 -9.79 -7.24 8.54
CA VAL A 96 -8.80 -6.82 9.54
C VAL A 96 -8.80 -5.31 9.75
N ARG A 97 -8.12 -4.88 10.81
CA ARG A 97 -7.86 -3.46 11.05
C ARG A 97 -6.77 -2.93 10.11
N VAL A 98 -6.76 -1.62 9.92
CA VAL A 98 -5.74 -0.92 9.11
C VAL A 98 -4.33 -1.24 9.61
N GLU A 99 -4.14 -1.34 10.93
CA GLU A 99 -2.86 -1.67 11.55
C GLU A 99 -2.32 -3.03 11.07
N GLU A 100 -3.18 -4.05 11.09
CA GLU A 100 -2.78 -5.40 10.70
C GLU A 100 -2.54 -5.49 9.19
N LEU A 101 -3.38 -4.85 8.37
CA LEU A 101 -3.15 -4.81 6.93
C LEU A 101 -1.87 -4.04 6.59
N TRP A 102 -1.53 -3.00 7.35
CA TRP A 102 -0.27 -2.27 7.21
C TRP A 102 0.95 -3.17 7.50
N ASP A 103 0.89 -4.05 8.50
CA ASP A 103 1.97 -5.01 8.76
C ASP A 103 2.16 -5.99 7.58
N ARG A 104 1.07 -6.44 6.95
CA ARG A 104 1.12 -7.27 5.72
C ARG A 104 1.73 -6.50 4.55
N ILE A 105 1.39 -5.23 4.40
CA ILE A 105 1.96 -4.35 3.37
C ILE A 105 3.47 -4.20 3.57
N LYS A 106 3.92 -3.91 4.80
CA LYS A 106 5.35 -3.82 5.10
C LYS A 106 6.08 -5.12 4.80
N PHE A 107 5.49 -6.27 5.15
CA PHE A 107 6.04 -7.58 4.84
C PHE A 107 6.25 -7.76 3.34
N TRP A 108 5.20 -7.59 2.54
CA TRP A 108 5.27 -7.78 1.08
C TRP A 108 6.21 -6.78 0.42
N ALA A 109 6.14 -5.50 0.78
CA ALA A 109 7.03 -4.49 0.23
C ALA A 109 8.51 -4.78 0.55
N SER A 110 8.81 -5.23 1.77
CA SER A 110 10.17 -5.57 2.18
C SER A 110 10.68 -6.84 1.51
N LEU A 111 9.83 -7.85 1.37
CA LEU A 111 10.14 -9.08 0.66
C LEU A 111 10.45 -8.78 -0.81
N TRP A 112 9.60 -8.01 -1.49
CA TRP A 112 9.81 -7.62 -2.89
C TRP A 112 11.01 -6.67 -3.08
N ALA A 113 11.31 -5.80 -2.11
CA ALA A 113 12.52 -4.99 -2.17
C ALA A 113 13.78 -5.86 -2.04
N SER A 114 13.76 -6.86 -1.13
CA SER A 114 14.91 -7.73 -0.83
C SER A 114 15.37 -8.59 -2.02
N VAL A 115 14.48 -8.89 -2.98
CA VAL A 115 14.87 -9.60 -4.20
C VAL A 115 15.62 -8.72 -5.21
N SER A 116 15.63 -7.40 -5.02
CA SER A 116 16.41 -6.49 -5.86
C SER A 116 17.89 -6.53 -5.49
N GLY A 117 18.77 -6.55 -6.50
CA GLY A 117 20.22 -6.45 -6.28
C GLY A 117 20.67 -5.19 -5.53
N GLN A 118 19.83 -4.15 -5.44
CA GLN A 118 20.11 -2.97 -4.61
C GLN A 118 20.02 -3.24 -3.11
N PHE A 119 19.28 -4.27 -2.69
CA PHE A 119 19.07 -4.66 -1.30
C PHE A 119 19.74 -5.99 -0.94
N LYS A 120 20.72 -6.46 -1.75
CA LYS A 120 21.38 -7.77 -1.57
C LYS A 120 21.97 -8.01 -0.17
N ASP A 121 22.38 -6.94 0.52
CA ASP A 121 23.00 -6.99 1.85
C ASP A 121 21.96 -6.88 2.99
N TYR A 122 20.68 -6.77 2.66
CA TYR A 122 19.59 -6.60 3.62
C TYR A 122 18.59 -7.75 3.52
N HIS A 123 18.43 -8.48 4.63
CA HIS A 123 17.31 -9.41 4.77
C HIS A 123 15.97 -8.64 4.87
N TYR A 124 14.87 -9.21 4.36
CA TYR A 124 13.57 -8.53 4.33
C TYR A 124 13.11 -8.08 5.73
N SER A 125 13.43 -8.84 6.78
CA SER A 125 13.06 -8.48 8.16
C SER A 125 13.77 -7.22 8.66
N THR A 126 14.96 -6.90 8.14
CA THR A 126 15.67 -5.65 8.42
C THR A 126 14.98 -4.47 7.74
N ILE A 127 14.63 -4.63 6.46
CA ILE A 127 13.91 -3.61 5.69
C ILE A 127 12.55 -3.32 6.33
N MET A 128 11.83 -4.35 6.76
CA MET A 128 10.50 -4.24 7.36
C MET A 128 10.52 -3.49 8.70
N ARG A 129 11.58 -3.67 9.49
CA ARG A 129 11.72 -3.06 10.82
C ARG A 129 12.03 -1.58 10.74
N ASP A 130 12.93 -1.20 9.84
CA ASP A 130 13.31 0.19 9.62
C ASP A 130 13.57 0.45 8.14
N MET A 131 12.49 0.81 7.45
CA MET A 131 12.49 1.15 6.02
C MET A 131 13.37 2.35 5.70
N MET A 132 13.62 3.25 6.66
CA MET A 132 14.37 4.48 6.42
C MET A 132 15.87 4.30 6.65
N ALA A 133 16.27 3.39 7.54
CA ALA A 133 17.67 3.04 7.78
C ALA A 133 18.33 2.39 6.55
N VAL A 134 17.59 1.56 5.80
CA VAL A 134 18.11 0.88 4.60
C VAL A 134 18.26 1.79 3.37
N LEU A 135 17.81 3.05 3.49
CA LEU A 135 17.90 4.07 2.44
C LEU A 135 19.00 5.12 2.70
N ARG A 136 19.81 4.94 3.75
CA ARG A 136 21.00 5.75 4.00
C ARG A 136 22.20 5.24 3.21
#